data_AF-A0A351C473-F1
#
_entry.id   AF-A0A351C473-F1
#
_cell.length_a   1.000
_cell.length_b   1.000
_cell.length_c   1.000
_cell.angle_alpha   90.00
_cell.angle_beta   90.00
_cell.angle_gamma   90.00
#
_symmetry.space_group_name_H-M   'P 1'
#
loop_
_entity.id
_entity.type
_entity.pdbx_description
1 polymer ?
#
loop_
_entity_poly.entity_id
_entity_poly.type
_entity_poly.pdbx_seq_one_letter_code
_entity_poly.pdbx_strand_id
1 'polypeptide(L)'
;GTVSPPEVAQKIIMSSAVTDYSLITAPVLGIFEKWNPETRLPFYHYLDSEKKAGYDEAWKILFDWRAGQMKRFKTEIKNSRAVEFSECYHYVFINREADCAREIRKFLAE
;
A
#
# COMPACT_ATOMS: atom_id res chain seq x y z
N GLY A 1 -12.71 25.01 -7.15
CA GLY A 1 -11.92 24.55 -6.00
C GLY A 1 -10.47 24.84 -6.28
N THR A 2 -9.70 25.30 -5.30
CA THR A 2 -8.26 25.53 -5.46
C THR A 2 -7.57 24.20 -5.73
N VAL A 3 -6.98 24.07 -6.90
CA VAL A 3 -6.14 22.93 -7.27
C VAL A 3 -4.77 23.15 -6.65
N SER A 4 -4.27 22.16 -5.91
CA SER A 4 -2.91 22.21 -5.38
C SER A 4 -1.91 22.36 -6.52
N PRO A 5 -0.96 23.31 -6.44
CA PRO A 5 0.05 23.47 -7.47
C PRO A 5 0.86 22.18 -7.70
N PRO A 6 1.17 21.80 -8.96
CA PRO A 6 1.85 20.54 -9.28
C PRO A 6 3.17 20.32 -8.52
N GLU A 7 3.89 21.40 -8.22
CA GLU A 7 5.16 21.38 -7.50
C GLU A 7 5.03 20.86 -6.05
N VAL A 8 3.82 20.92 -5.45
CA VAL A 8 3.60 20.44 -4.08
C VAL A 8 3.76 18.92 -4.02
N ALA A 9 3.15 18.19 -4.96
CA ALA A 9 3.26 16.73 -5.02
C ALA A 9 4.71 16.29 -5.28
N GLN A 10 5.39 16.99 -6.19
CA GLN A 10 6.79 16.71 -6.50
C GLN A 10 7.70 16.95 -5.29
N LYS A 11 7.51 18.05 -4.55
CA LYS A 11 8.27 18.33 -3.33
C LYS A 11 8.04 17.27 -2.25
N ILE A 12 6.82 16.80 -2.06
CA ILE A 12 6.50 15.72 -1.11
C ILE A 12 7.26 14.43 -1.48
N ILE A 13 7.25 14.06 -2.76
CA ILE A 13 7.97 12.86 -3.24
C ILE A 13 9.49 13.04 -3.02
N MET A 14 10.05 14.18 -3.39
CA MET A 14 11.48 14.47 -3.26
C MET A 14 11.94 14.61 -1.80
N SER A 15 11.07 15.07 -0.90
CA SER A 15 11.36 15.19 0.54
C SER A 15 11.05 13.93 1.33
N SER A 16 10.40 12.94 0.72
CA SER A 16 10.14 11.65 1.35
C SER A 16 11.47 10.90 1.46
N ALA A 17 12.12 11.01 2.62
CA ALA A 17 13.32 10.24 2.92
C ALA A 17 13.04 8.76 2.68
N VAL A 18 13.87 8.11 1.86
CA VAL A 18 13.84 6.65 1.74
C VAL A 18 14.20 6.09 3.11
N THR A 19 13.22 5.49 3.78
CA THR A 19 13.42 4.90 5.10
C THR A 19 14.46 3.80 5.02
N ASP A 20 15.52 3.90 5.83
CA ASP A 20 16.50 2.83 6.00
C ASP A 20 15.96 1.79 6.98
N TYR A 21 15.39 0.72 6.43
CA TYR A 21 14.82 -0.37 7.20
C TYR A 21 15.87 -1.26 7.89
N SER A 22 17.15 -1.14 7.53
CA SER A 22 18.22 -1.92 8.16
C SER A 22 18.42 -1.56 9.64
N LEU A 23 18.00 -0.36 10.03
CA LEU A 23 18.03 0.14 11.40
C LEU A 23 16.95 -0.49 12.30
N ILE A 24 15.96 -1.16 11.72
CA ILE A 24 14.91 -1.84 12.48
C ILE A 24 15.42 -3.20 12.96
N THR A 25 15.60 -3.34 14.26
CA THR A 25 16.08 -4.57 14.90
C THR A 25 14.97 -5.38 15.58
N ALA A 26 13.87 -4.74 15.95
CA ALA A 26 12.71 -5.38 16.57
C ALA A 26 11.95 -6.27 15.56
N PRO A 27 11.25 -7.33 16.03
CA PRO A 27 10.27 -8.03 15.21
C PRO A 27 9.19 -7.08 14.69
N VAL A 28 8.76 -7.27 13.43
CA VAL A 28 7.74 -6.41 12.80
C VAL A 28 6.68 -7.26 12.13
N LEU A 29 5.41 -7.00 12.45
CA LEU A 29 4.26 -7.50 11.71
C LEU A 29 3.76 -6.43 10.73
N GLY A 30 3.68 -6.78 9.45
CA GLY A 30 3.02 -6.00 8.42
C GLY A 30 1.73 -6.68 7.98
N ILE A 31 0.61 -5.97 8.05
CA ILE A 31 -0.70 -6.43 7.58
C ILE A 31 -1.08 -5.61 6.35
N PHE A 32 -1.27 -6.28 5.23
CA PHE A 32 -1.46 -5.63 3.94
C PHE A 32 -2.70 -6.15 3.23
N GLU A 33 -3.25 -5.29 2.39
CA GLU A 33 -4.17 -5.70 1.34
C GLU A 33 -3.37 -6.26 0.16
N LYS A 34 -3.77 -7.43 -0.34
CA LYS A 34 -3.29 -7.98 -1.60
C LYS A 34 -3.96 -7.26 -2.75
N TRP A 35 -3.19 -6.44 -3.47
CA TRP A 35 -3.68 -5.74 -4.66
C TRP A 35 -3.78 -6.68 -5.86
N ASN A 36 -4.86 -6.55 -6.61
CA ASN A 36 -4.99 -7.11 -7.94
C ASN A 36 -4.88 -5.96 -8.96
N PRO A 37 -3.90 -5.99 -9.90
CA PRO A 37 -3.73 -4.93 -10.89
C PRO A 37 -4.93 -4.77 -11.82
N GLU A 38 -5.80 -5.78 -11.92
CA GLU A 38 -7.03 -5.77 -12.73
C GLU A 38 -8.20 -5.11 -12.00
N THR A 39 -8.14 -4.98 -10.67
CA THR A 39 -9.22 -4.35 -9.91
C THR A 39 -9.21 -2.84 -10.16
N ARG A 40 -10.40 -2.26 -10.25
CA ARG A 40 -10.62 -0.82 -10.41
C ARG A 40 -11.49 -0.31 -9.28
N LEU A 41 -11.27 0.93 -8.85
CA LEU A 41 -12.16 1.58 -7.90
C LEU A 41 -13.54 1.77 -8.54
N PRO A 42 -14.65 1.69 -7.76
CA PRO A 42 -16.00 1.76 -8.31
C PRO A 42 -16.26 2.94 -9.25
N PHE A 43 -15.62 4.10 -9.01
CA PHE A 43 -15.82 5.29 -9.82
C PHE A 43 -15.20 5.20 -11.22
N TYR A 44 -14.28 4.27 -11.48
CA TYR A 44 -13.63 4.10 -12.78
C TYR A 44 -14.63 3.90 -13.91
N HIS A 45 -15.76 3.24 -13.62
CA HIS A 45 -16.81 2.98 -14.61
C HIS A 45 -17.54 4.25 -15.05
N TYR A 46 -17.50 5.33 -14.27
CA TYR A 46 -18.11 6.62 -14.62
C TYR A 46 -17.16 7.55 -15.39
N LEU A 47 -15.91 7.14 -15.62
CA LEU A 47 -14.93 7.94 -16.35
C LEU A 47 -15.13 7.83 -17.88
N ASP A 48 -14.87 8.93 -18.58
CA ASP A 48 -14.71 8.95 -20.03
C ASP A 48 -13.39 8.28 -20.45
N SER A 49 -13.20 8.07 -21.75
CA SER A 49 -12.04 7.34 -22.29
C SER A 49 -10.69 8.01 -21.97
N GLU A 50 -10.63 9.33 -21.99
CA GLU A 50 -9.40 10.09 -21.69
C GLU A 50 -9.03 9.93 -20.21
N LYS A 51 -9.99 10.08 -19.30
CA LYS A 51 -9.77 9.90 -17.87
C LYS A 51 -9.47 8.45 -17.50
N LYS A 52 -10.02 7.46 -18.22
CA LYS A 52 -9.66 6.05 -18.04
C LYS A 52 -8.19 5.79 -18.38
N ALA A 53 -7.69 6.34 -19.49
CA ALA A 53 -6.29 6.20 -19.86
C ALA A 53 -5.35 6.80 -18.79
N GLY A 54 -5.64 8.01 -18.33
CA GLY A 54 -4.87 8.64 -17.24
C GLY A 54 -4.97 7.86 -15.92
N TYR A 55 -6.14 7.31 -15.60
CA TYR A 55 -6.30 6.43 -14.44
C TYR A 55 -5.45 5.17 -14.58
N ASP A 56 -5.48 4.48 -15.73
CA ASP A 56 -4.79 3.21 -15.93
C ASP A 56 -3.26 3.38 -15.83
N GLU A 57 -2.72 4.50 -16.35
CA GLU A 57 -1.32 4.86 -16.18
C GLU A 57 -0.97 5.08 -14.70
N ALA A 58 -1.75 5.92 -14.00
CA ALA A 58 -1.55 6.17 -12.57
C ALA A 58 -1.70 4.90 -11.72
N TRP A 59 -2.65 4.04 -12.08
CA TRP A 59 -2.92 2.77 -11.40
C TRP A 59 -1.74 1.82 -11.52
N LYS A 60 -1.13 1.73 -12.71
CA LYS A 60 0.08 0.94 -12.94
C LYS A 60 1.24 1.44 -12.09
N ILE A 61 1.50 2.74 -12.08
CA ILE A 61 2.59 3.35 -11.28
C ILE A 61 2.39 3.05 -9.80
N LEU A 62 1.16 3.19 -9.30
CA LEU A 62 0.82 2.92 -7.91
C LEU A 62 1.01 1.44 -7.55
N PHE A 63 0.59 0.53 -8.45
CA PHE A 63 0.77 -0.91 -8.26
C PHE A 63 2.25 -1.29 -8.18
N ASP A 64 3.06 -0.81 -9.13
CA ASP A 64 4.51 -1.07 -9.17
C ASP A 64 5.20 -0.50 -7.92
N TRP A 65 4.82 0.71 -7.50
CA TRP A 65 5.34 1.32 -6.27
C TRP A 65 4.98 0.50 -5.02
N ARG A 66 3.71 0.06 -4.88
CA ARG A 66 3.28 -0.78 -3.74
C ARG A 66 4.01 -2.12 -3.71
N ALA A 67 4.15 -2.78 -4.85
CA ALA A 67 4.90 -4.03 -4.95
C ALA A 67 6.36 -3.82 -4.50
N GLY A 68 6.96 -2.70 -4.90
CA GLY A 68 8.26 -2.24 -4.40
C GLY A 68 8.30 -2.11 -2.88
N GLN A 69 7.36 -1.37 -2.28
CA GLN A 69 7.33 -1.19 -0.82
C GLN A 69 7.14 -2.50 -0.06
N MET A 70 6.27 -3.39 -0.53
CA MET A 70 6.09 -4.73 0.05
C MET A 70 7.37 -5.55 -0.01
N LYS A 71 8.05 -5.54 -1.16
CA LYS A 71 9.34 -6.22 -1.32
C LYS A 71 10.36 -5.67 -0.31
N ARG A 72 10.51 -4.34 -0.24
CA ARG A 72 11.41 -3.68 0.71
C ARG A 72 11.10 -4.07 2.16
N PHE A 73 9.82 -4.05 2.56
CA PHE A 73 9.41 -4.48 3.89
C PHE A 73 9.85 -5.91 4.20
N LYS A 74 9.59 -6.86 3.27
CA LYS A 74 9.92 -8.28 3.44
C LYS A 74 11.42 -8.58 3.40
N THR A 75 12.22 -7.78 2.68
CA THR A 75 13.65 -8.09 2.45
C THR A 75 14.62 -7.23 3.24
N GLU A 76 14.26 -5.99 3.56
CA GLU A 76 15.15 -5.04 4.25
C GLU A 76 14.97 -5.08 5.77
N ILE A 77 13.81 -5.49 6.28
CA ILE A 77 13.58 -5.71 7.71
C ILE A 77 13.88 -7.17 8.06
N LYS A 78 14.94 -7.40 8.85
CA LYS A 78 15.44 -8.74 9.17
C LYS A 78 14.40 -9.67 9.81
N ASN A 79 13.61 -9.15 10.74
CA ASN A 79 12.65 -9.91 11.53
C ASN A 79 11.21 -9.54 11.16
N SER A 80 10.92 -9.45 9.85
CA SER A 80 9.60 -9.11 9.36
C SER A 80 8.72 -10.34 9.13
N ARG A 81 7.45 -10.21 9.48
CA ARG A 81 6.36 -11.10 9.06
C ARG A 81 5.34 -10.28 8.31
N ALA A 82 5.01 -10.67 7.08
CA ALA A 82 4.01 -10.00 6.27
C ALA A 82 2.82 -10.93 6.04
N VAL A 83 1.61 -10.44 6.30
CA VAL A 83 0.35 -11.11 6.00
C VAL A 83 -0.45 -10.29 5.01
N GLU A 84 -1.06 -10.97 4.05
CA GLU A 84 -1.79 -10.34 2.95
C GLU A 84 -3.23 -10.86 2.91
N PHE A 85 -4.20 -9.95 2.89
CA PHE A 85 -5.62 -10.27 2.74
C PHE A 85 -6.13 -9.79 1.39
N SER A 86 -6.84 -10.65 0.67
CA SER A 86 -7.53 -10.27 -0.57
C SER A 86 -8.87 -9.59 -0.27
N GLU A 87 -9.38 -8.85 -1.26
CA GLU A 87 -10.75 -8.32 -1.32
C GLU A 87 -11.14 -7.33 -0.20
N CYS A 88 -10.15 -6.77 0.49
CA CYS A 88 -10.40 -5.91 1.65
C CYS A 88 -10.13 -4.41 1.38
N TYR A 89 -9.61 -4.06 0.20
CA TYR A 89 -9.29 -2.68 -0.20
C TYR A 89 -8.45 -1.93 0.84
N HIS A 90 -8.46 -0.60 0.80
CA HIS A 90 -7.75 0.25 1.75
C HIS A 90 -8.17 -0.01 3.22
N TYR A 91 -9.35 -0.58 3.45
CA TYR A 91 -9.95 -0.76 4.78
C TYR A 91 -9.73 -2.16 5.35
N VAL A 92 -8.54 -2.75 5.17
CA VAL A 92 -8.21 -4.11 5.62
C VAL A 92 -8.52 -4.35 7.11
N PHE A 93 -8.23 -3.38 7.97
CA PHE A 93 -8.47 -3.49 9.41
C PHE A 93 -9.95 -3.48 9.81
N ILE A 94 -10.82 -2.94 8.94
CA ILE A 94 -12.27 -2.90 9.15
C ILE A 94 -12.90 -4.15 8.54
N ASN A 95 -12.60 -4.41 7.25
CA ASN A 95 -13.21 -5.50 6.50
C ASN A 95 -12.76 -6.89 6.96
N ARG A 96 -11.58 -6.98 7.59
CA ARG A 96 -10.97 -8.24 8.05
C ARG A 96 -10.58 -8.17 9.52
N GLU A 97 -11.34 -7.42 10.32
CA GLU A 97 -11.04 -7.14 11.75
C GLU A 97 -10.63 -8.41 12.52
N ALA A 98 -11.44 -9.45 12.47
CA ALA A 98 -11.18 -10.69 13.22
C ALA A 98 -9.87 -11.39 12.77
N ASP A 99 -9.57 -11.35 11.47
CA ASP A 99 -8.33 -11.90 10.92
C ASP A 99 -7.12 -11.05 11.32
N CYS A 100 -7.23 -9.73 11.23
CA CYS A 100 -6.19 -8.81 11.69
C CYS A 100 -5.91 -9.01 13.19
N ALA A 101 -6.95 -9.06 14.03
CA ALA A 101 -6.82 -9.27 15.46
C ALA A 101 -6.18 -10.63 15.78
N ARG A 102 -6.51 -11.68 15.04
CA ARG A 102 -5.87 -12.99 15.18
C ARG A 102 -4.39 -12.92 14.84
N GLU A 103 -4.01 -12.28 13.74
CA GLU A 103 -2.59 -12.20 13.34
C GLU A 103 -1.77 -11.32 14.29
N ILE A 104 -2.37 -10.26 14.85
CA ILE A 104 -1.75 -9.46 15.90
C ILE A 104 -1.53 -10.30 17.16
N ARG A 105 -2.55 -11.02 17.63
CA ARG A 105 -2.43 -11.87 18.84
C ARG A 105 -1.35 -12.95 18.69
N LYS A 106 -1.28 -13.60 17.53
CA LYS A 106 -0.23 -14.59 17.24
C LYS A 106 1.16 -13.96 17.34
N PHE A 107 1.35 -12.82 16.68
CA PHE A 107 2.63 -12.12 16.70
C PHE A 107 3.07 -11.66 18.10
N LEU A 108 2.12 -11.22 18.94
CA LEU A 108 2.41 -10.80 20.31
C LEU A 108 2.66 -11.96 21.30
N ALA A 109 2.33 -13.19 20.90
CA ALA A 109 2.52 -14.38 21.72
C ALA A 109 3.81 -15.15 21.40
N GLU A 110 4.52 -14.75 20.34
CA GLU A 110 5.86 -15.23 19.95
C GLU A 110 6.96 -14.48 20.71
#